data_AF-A0A7S3LCE8-F1
#
_entry.id   AF-A0A7S3LCE8-F1
#
_cell.length_a   1.000
_cell.length_b   1.000
_cell.length_c   1.000
_cell.angle_alpha   90.00
_cell.angle_beta   90.00
_cell.angle_gamma   90.00
#
_symmetry.space_group_name_H-M   'P 1'
#
loop_
_entity.id
_entity.type
_entity.pdbx_description
1 polymer ?
#
loop_
_entity_poly.entity_id
_entity_poly.type
_entity_poly.pdbx_seq_one_letter_code
_entity_poly.pdbx_strand_id
1 'polypeptide(L)'
;MPKMTGNQQQGTELEEGEEELTLWQAMFHQKQHQHNNDDVGTYVTTEDAIEKHRKKKEALYENQQKRKEPRQSLDSRGEVPDNDHKKKNGFLARIRHRNSREEPEEVVASATSFEYDTLRKNCSADPWEETTGSVIQPKRDDSAQRTATYRQFGGNSLENIKVEETAQIPVPSTPDHVVVKVSASTVTVHDCLMQRGLDFNLTEPVSLPAVSGRDFVGFVLLCGSKVTNFKPGDRVAGLMRSGGNARYAEIHKNSLVPVPKGLDGAEAACMVSVCVSAYQAINLATKETSVYDLEGKRVLVVGGMDGVGQAIIQMCRKAKATVFATAPDRRHAYVRSILNAIPLPEDAKEWVAIAKGTMDVVFDGVFEGNMEDSFDALNATGKLVCFGHSSLLREQMGWFGVPFEQRIKRFQIESKPNAQVHDLWDGFKRDPELYKKNLTALFQLLQMKKIRPQIAKRVGLDEVGLSHRKLEHGQVRGTVICLPWKRISRKTIHQLDGEDTDRVGTNESEQETTGDALSTSNEKK
;
A
#
# COMPACT_ATOMS: atom_id res chain seq x y z
N MET A 1 -64.67 -14.24 -0.91
CA MET A 1 -63.84 -14.97 -1.90
C MET A 1 -63.81 -14.12 -3.17
N PRO A 2 -62.70 -14.06 -3.96
CA PRO A 2 -61.57 -14.98 -4.00
C PRO A 2 -60.28 -14.44 -3.33
N LYS A 3 -59.13 -15.05 -3.64
CA LYS A 3 -57.84 -15.02 -2.91
C LYS A 3 -56.90 -13.91 -3.39
N MET A 4 -56.09 -13.35 -2.49
CA MET A 4 -54.81 -12.70 -2.82
C MET A 4 -53.66 -13.69 -2.64
N THR A 5 -52.69 -13.69 -3.55
CA THR A 5 -51.43 -14.43 -3.44
C THR A 5 -50.32 -13.49 -2.96
N GLY A 6 -49.77 -13.75 -1.77
CA GLY A 6 -48.62 -13.01 -1.24
C GLY A 6 -47.31 -13.41 -1.92
N ASN A 7 -46.38 -12.47 -2.02
CA ASN A 7 -45.07 -12.68 -2.64
C ASN A 7 -44.02 -12.96 -1.53
N GLN A 8 -43.47 -14.18 -1.47
CA GLN A 8 -42.41 -14.55 -0.52
C GLN A 8 -41.02 -14.23 -1.11
N GLN A 9 -40.45 -13.06 -0.79
CA GLN A 9 -39.03 -12.74 -1.07
C GLN A 9 -38.42 -11.84 0.03
N GLN A 10 -38.58 -12.21 1.30
CA GLN A 10 -37.92 -11.53 2.44
C GLN A 10 -37.38 -12.48 3.52
N GLY A 11 -37.37 -13.80 3.27
CA GLY A 11 -36.89 -14.79 4.26
C GLY A 11 -35.41 -15.16 4.13
N THR A 12 -34.83 -15.10 2.94
CA THR A 12 -33.54 -15.76 2.66
C THR A 12 -32.28 -14.97 3.01
N GLU A 13 -32.32 -13.62 2.95
CA GLU A 13 -31.14 -12.79 3.22
C GLU A 13 -30.85 -12.61 4.73
N LEU A 14 -31.86 -12.83 5.59
CA LEU A 14 -31.67 -12.84 7.05
C LEU A 14 -31.13 -14.20 7.54
N GLU A 15 -31.63 -15.30 6.98
CA GLU A 15 -31.13 -16.65 7.31
C GLU A 15 -29.67 -16.86 6.84
N GLU A 16 -29.28 -16.38 5.66
CA GLU A 16 -27.87 -16.44 5.21
C GLU A 16 -26.92 -15.63 6.11
N GLY A 17 -27.38 -14.50 6.67
CA GLY A 17 -26.61 -13.68 7.61
C GLY A 17 -26.42 -14.32 8.98
N GLU A 18 -27.43 -15.02 9.50
CA GLU A 18 -27.34 -15.76 10.77
C GLU A 18 -26.50 -17.05 10.64
N GLU A 19 -26.57 -17.76 9.51
CA GLU A 19 -25.72 -18.93 9.24
C GLU A 19 -24.22 -18.55 9.13
N GLU A 20 -23.87 -17.44 8.46
CA GLU A 20 -22.47 -16.95 8.44
C GLU A 20 -21.97 -16.54 9.84
N LEU A 21 -22.81 -15.90 10.66
CA LEU A 21 -22.47 -15.54 12.05
C LEU A 21 -22.18 -16.78 12.91
N THR A 22 -23.00 -17.82 12.75
CA THR A 22 -22.89 -19.07 13.52
C THR A 22 -21.63 -19.85 13.15
N LEU A 23 -21.27 -19.88 11.85
CA LEU A 23 -19.99 -20.43 11.37
C LEU A 23 -18.78 -19.65 11.89
N TRP A 24 -18.88 -18.32 11.99
CA TRP A 24 -17.84 -17.47 12.58
C TRP A 24 -17.62 -17.75 14.08
N GLN A 25 -18.70 -17.89 14.85
CA GLN A 25 -18.62 -18.23 16.27
C GLN A 25 -17.99 -19.61 16.50
N ALA A 26 -18.33 -20.61 15.68
CA ALA A 26 -17.73 -21.94 15.73
C ALA A 26 -16.22 -21.93 15.43
N MET A 27 -15.80 -21.21 14.39
CA MET A 27 -14.37 -21.05 14.06
C MET A 27 -13.58 -20.30 15.16
N PHE A 28 -14.23 -19.37 15.88
CA PHE A 28 -13.60 -18.63 16.96
C PHE A 28 -13.41 -19.48 18.23
N HIS A 29 -14.41 -20.29 18.60
CA HIS A 29 -14.31 -21.22 19.74
C HIS A 29 -13.21 -22.27 19.56
N GLN A 30 -13.02 -22.80 18.35
CA GLN A 30 -11.95 -23.77 18.08
C GLN A 30 -10.54 -23.20 18.32
N LYS A 31 -10.36 -21.88 18.19
CA LYS A 31 -9.08 -21.20 18.41
C LYS A 31 -8.79 -20.86 19.87
N GLN A 32 -9.81 -20.83 20.74
CA GLN A 32 -9.67 -20.67 22.19
C GLN A 32 -9.28 -21.99 22.88
N HIS A 33 -9.72 -23.14 22.37
CA HIS A 33 -9.47 -24.45 23.00
C HIS A 33 -8.11 -25.10 22.67
N GLN A 34 -7.29 -24.54 21.77
CA GLN A 34 -5.89 -24.98 21.59
C GLN A 34 -4.95 -24.57 22.75
N HIS A 35 -5.50 -24.18 23.91
CA HIS A 35 -4.78 -23.94 25.15
C HIS A 35 -5.28 -24.75 26.36
N ASN A 36 -6.16 -25.74 26.17
CA ASN A 36 -6.41 -26.79 27.14
C ASN A 36 -6.77 -28.10 26.42
N ASN A 37 -5.89 -29.10 26.48
CA ASN A 37 -6.28 -30.48 26.24
C ASN A 37 -7.04 -31.00 27.46
N ASP A 38 -8.12 -31.73 27.19
CA ASP A 38 -8.60 -32.94 27.89
C ASP A 38 -10.13 -32.97 27.86
N ASP A 39 -10.72 -33.49 26.77
CA ASP A 39 -11.67 -34.61 26.88
C ASP A 39 -12.03 -35.25 25.53
N VAL A 40 -12.51 -36.51 25.57
CA VAL A 40 -12.79 -37.33 24.39
C VAL A 40 -14.26 -37.28 23.99
N GLY A 41 -14.57 -36.75 22.79
CA GLY A 41 -15.93 -36.69 22.24
C GLY A 41 -15.98 -36.83 20.72
N THR A 42 -16.73 -37.81 20.22
CA THR A 42 -16.85 -38.20 18.80
C THR A 42 -17.12 -37.05 17.82
N TYR A 43 -16.21 -36.84 16.87
CA TYR A 43 -16.42 -35.97 15.71
C TYR A 43 -17.23 -36.68 14.61
N VAL A 44 -18.28 -36.01 14.12
CA VAL A 44 -18.83 -36.25 12.77
C VAL A 44 -18.15 -35.25 11.82
N THR A 45 -17.70 -35.72 10.67
CA THR A 45 -16.65 -35.08 9.86
C THR A 45 -17.10 -33.82 9.11
N THR A 46 -16.35 -32.74 9.31
CA THR A 46 -16.51 -31.44 8.62
C THR A 46 -16.17 -31.47 7.12
N GLU A 47 -15.50 -32.51 6.64
CA GLU A 47 -15.12 -32.66 5.23
C GLU A 47 -16.33 -32.73 4.29
N ASP A 48 -17.42 -33.39 4.68
CA ASP A 48 -18.65 -33.48 3.87
C ASP A 48 -19.30 -32.11 3.67
N ALA A 49 -19.24 -31.23 4.69
CA ALA A 49 -19.77 -29.87 4.59
C ALA A 49 -18.93 -29.00 3.64
N ILE A 50 -17.60 -29.10 3.73
CA ILE A 50 -16.65 -28.39 2.87
C ILE A 50 -16.80 -28.85 1.40
N GLU A 51 -16.87 -30.16 1.17
CA GLU A 51 -17.02 -30.76 -0.16
C GLU A 51 -18.38 -30.44 -0.79
N LYS A 52 -19.46 -30.41 0.00
CA LYS A 52 -20.79 -29.96 -0.43
C LYS A 52 -20.78 -28.47 -0.80
N HIS A 53 -20.07 -27.62 -0.05
CA HIS A 53 -19.94 -26.20 -0.38
C HIS A 53 -19.09 -25.97 -1.64
N ARG A 54 -18.00 -26.72 -1.82
CA ARG A 54 -17.15 -26.68 -3.03
C ARG A 54 -17.97 -27.00 -4.29
N LYS A 55 -18.72 -28.10 -4.27
CA LYS A 55 -19.64 -28.49 -5.36
C LYS A 55 -20.73 -27.44 -5.63
N LYS A 56 -21.27 -26.79 -4.60
CA LYS A 56 -22.26 -25.68 -4.75
C LYS A 56 -21.63 -24.46 -5.46
N LYS A 57 -20.37 -24.11 -5.16
CA LYS A 57 -19.63 -23.04 -5.85
C LYS A 57 -19.29 -23.38 -7.30
N GLU A 58 -18.87 -24.60 -7.59
CA GLU A 58 -18.56 -25.06 -8.95
C GLU A 58 -19.80 -25.04 -9.86
N ALA A 59 -20.95 -25.52 -9.37
CA ALA A 59 -22.23 -25.46 -10.10
C ALA A 59 -22.73 -24.02 -10.36
N LEU A 60 -22.48 -23.09 -9.44
CA LEU A 60 -22.77 -21.66 -9.63
C LEU A 60 -21.89 -21.05 -10.73
N TYR A 61 -20.61 -21.42 -10.79
CA TYR A 61 -19.66 -20.92 -11.77
C TYR A 61 -19.98 -21.41 -13.20
N GLU A 62 -20.33 -22.70 -13.36
CA GLU A 62 -20.79 -23.23 -14.66
C GLU A 62 -22.07 -22.55 -15.17
N ASN A 63 -23.03 -22.29 -14.28
CA ASN A 63 -24.27 -21.59 -14.64
C ASN A 63 -24.02 -20.13 -15.06
N GLN A 64 -22.99 -19.46 -14.51
CA GLN A 64 -22.59 -18.14 -14.96
C GLN A 64 -21.89 -18.15 -16.33
N GLN A 65 -21.15 -19.20 -16.67
CA GLN A 65 -20.55 -19.34 -18.00
C GLN A 65 -21.61 -19.63 -19.07
N LYS A 66 -22.57 -20.53 -18.81
CA LYS A 66 -23.69 -20.85 -19.73
C LYS A 66 -24.61 -19.65 -20.02
N ARG A 67 -24.55 -18.58 -19.21
CA ARG A 67 -25.29 -17.32 -19.45
C ARG A 67 -24.54 -16.30 -20.34
N LYS A 68 -23.31 -16.59 -20.78
CA LYS A 68 -22.47 -15.65 -21.56
C LYS A 68 -22.30 -16.00 -23.05
N GLU A 69 -22.92 -17.08 -23.54
CA GLU A 69 -22.93 -17.37 -24.99
C GLU A 69 -24.01 -16.53 -25.71
N PRO A 70 -23.70 -15.90 -26.86
CA PRO A 70 -24.67 -15.09 -27.60
C PRO A 70 -25.67 -15.98 -28.35
N ARG A 71 -26.96 -15.68 -28.21
CA ARG A 71 -28.04 -16.30 -29.01
C ARG A 71 -27.84 -15.95 -30.49
N GLN A 72 -27.54 -16.96 -31.31
CA GLN A 72 -27.61 -16.82 -32.77
C GLN A 72 -29.07 -16.71 -33.23
N SER A 73 -29.37 -15.70 -34.04
CA SER A 73 -30.67 -15.54 -34.72
C SER A 73 -30.64 -16.21 -36.09
N LEU A 74 -31.60 -17.11 -36.35
CA LEU A 74 -32.04 -17.47 -37.70
C LEU A 74 -32.65 -16.19 -38.36
N ASP A 75 -32.55 -15.92 -39.67
CA ASP A 75 -33.15 -16.76 -40.71
C ASP A 75 -32.73 -16.40 -42.18
N SER A 76 -32.76 -17.42 -43.03
CA SER A 76 -33.11 -17.44 -44.46
C SER A 76 -32.07 -17.14 -45.60
N ARG A 77 -32.05 -18.12 -46.54
CA ARG A 77 -31.75 -18.09 -48.01
C ARG A 77 -30.30 -18.18 -48.51
N GLY A 78 -30.01 -19.21 -49.31
CA GLY A 78 -28.88 -19.22 -50.25
C GLY A 78 -28.30 -20.62 -50.61
N GLU A 79 -28.74 -21.20 -51.73
CA GLU A 79 -28.15 -22.40 -52.36
C GLU A 79 -27.06 -21.98 -53.38
N VAL A 80 -26.16 -22.80 -53.93
CA VAL A 80 -26.03 -24.28 -54.06
C VAL A 80 -24.52 -24.70 -53.78
N PRO A 81 -23.96 -25.90 -54.11
CA PRO A 81 -22.70 -26.40 -53.49
C PRO A 81 -21.47 -26.39 -54.44
N ASP A 82 -20.29 -26.87 -53.99
CA ASP A 82 -19.73 -28.18 -54.41
C ASP A 82 -18.23 -28.45 -54.00
N ASN A 83 -17.96 -29.74 -53.76
CA ASN A 83 -16.74 -30.55 -53.90
C ASN A 83 -15.35 -30.34 -53.21
N ASP A 84 -14.82 -31.52 -52.86
CA ASP A 84 -13.40 -31.98 -52.77
C ASP A 84 -12.39 -31.27 -51.83
N HIS A 85 -11.65 -31.98 -50.95
CA HIS A 85 -10.93 -33.23 -51.21
C HIS A 85 -10.72 -34.15 -49.97
N LYS A 86 -10.39 -35.42 -50.26
CA LYS A 86 -10.10 -36.51 -49.31
C LYS A 86 -8.61 -36.70 -48.99
N LYS A 87 -8.35 -37.54 -47.95
CA LYS A 87 -7.13 -38.33 -47.62
C LYS A 87 -6.14 -37.63 -46.65
N LYS A 88 -5.50 -38.33 -45.71
CA LYS A 88 -5.62 -39.73 -45.24
C LYS A 88 -4.97 -39.89 -43.84
N ASN A 89 -5.37 -40.97 -43.16
CA ASN A 89 -4.73 -41.75 -42.08
C ASN A 89 -3.20 -41.54 -41.91
N GLY A 90 -2.59 -41.61 -40.71
CA GLY A 90 -3.06 -42.07 -39.40
C GLY A 90 -2.17 -43.18 -38.82
N PHE A 91 -1.92 -43.21 -37.51
CA PHE A 91 -1.37 -44.39 -36.81
C PHE A 91 -1.76 -44.43 -35.32
N LEU A 92 -1.91 -45.64 -34.77
CA LEU A 92 -2.39 -45.94 -33.41
C LEU A 92 -1.40 -46.89 -32.71
N ALA A 93 -1.14 -46.67 -31.42
CA ALA A 93 -1.00 -47.66 -30.32
C ALA A 93 -0.25 -47.01 -29.14
N ARG A 94 -0.82 -46.82 -27.95
CA ARG A 94 -1.17 -47.81 -26.89
C ARG A 94 0.02 -48.64 -26.37
N ILE A 95 0.52 -48.24 -25.20
CA ILE A 95 0.87 -49.17 -24.11
C ILE A 95 0.29 -48.60 -22.79
N ARG A 96 -0.33 -49.47 -21.99
CA ARG A 96 -0.66 -49.26 -20.57
C ARG A 96 -0.23 -50.53 -19.83
N HIS A 97 0.48 -50.45 -18.71
CA HIS A 97 0.30 -51.38 -17.58
C HIS A 97 0.86 -50.83 -16.25
N ARG A 98 -0.06 -50.29 -15.46
CA ARG A 98 -0.31 -50.49 -14.01
C ARG A 98 0.85 -50.80 -13.02
N ASN A 99 0.98 -49.89 -12.05
CA ASN A 99 1.29 -50.05 -10.61
C ASN A 99 2.56 -50.77 -10.12
N SER A 100 3.37 -50.02 -9.37
CA SER A 100 3.72 -50.32 -7.97
C SER A 100 3.72 -49.03 -7.13
N ARG A 101 3.50 -49.15 -5.81
CA ARG A 101 3.66 -48.06 -4.84
C ARG A 101 5.11 -48.07 -4.34
N GLU A 102 5.72 -46.90 -4.24
CA GLU A 102 6.82 -46.60 -3.32
C GLU A 102 6.78 -45.10 -3.04
N GLU A 103 6.99 -44.73 -1.77
CA GLU A 103 7.01 -43.34 -1.29
C GLU A 103 8.41 -42.75 -1.44
N PRO A 104 8.56 -41.42 -1.56
CA PRO A 104 9.83 -40.75 -1.32
C PRO A 104 9.74 -39.79 -0.12
N GLU A 105 10.21 -40.24 1.03
CA GLU A 105 10.84 -39.34 2.01
C GLU A 105 12.20 -38.84 1.47
N GLU A 106 12.73 -37.78 2.09
CA GLU A 106 14.12 -37.29 1.98
C GLU A 106 14.72 -36.99 0.57
N VAL A 107 14.35 -35.85 -0.03
CA VAL A 107 15.27 -35.10 -0.93
C VAL A 107 15.18 -33.57 -0.71
N VAL A 108 15.29 -33.08 0.53
CA VAL A 108 15.40 -31.63 0.83
C VAL A 108 16.38 -31.33 1.98
N ALA A 109 17.65 -31.77 1.89
CA ALA A 109 18.67 -31.44 2.90
C ALA A 109 20.15 -31.57 2.45
N SER A 110 20.59 -30.94 1.35
CA SER A 110 22.05 -30.88 1.03
C SER A 110 22.52 -29.76 0.08
N ALA A 111 21.97 -28.55 0.19
CA ALA A 111 22.65 -27.33 -0.30
C ALA A 111 23.43 -26.71 0.87
N THR A 112 24.61 -27.27 1.18
CA THR A 112 25.43 -26.84 2.32
C THR A 112 26.19 -25.53 2.02
N SER A 113 26.81 -24.95 3.06
CA SER A 113 27.47 -23.64 3.09
C SER A 113 28.51 -23.34 1.99
N PHE A 114 28.91 -24.34 1.19
CA PHE A 114 29.90 -24.21 0.12
C PHE A 114 29.39 -23.42 -1.10
N GLU A 115 28.12 -23.58 -1.50
CA GLU A 115 27.53 -22.78 -2.59
C GLU A 115 27.36 -21.31 -2.18
N TYR A 116 27.00 -21.05 -0.92
CA TYR A 116 26.91 -19.70 -0.35
C TYR A 116 28.23 -18.95 -0.42
N ASP A 117 29.33 -19.58 0.00
CA ASP A 117 30.63 -18.94 0.03
C ASP A 117 31.20 -18.70 -1.39
N THR A 118 30.75 -19.49 -2.37
CA THR A 118 31.10 -19.34 -3.78
C THR A 118 30.30 -18.20 -4.44
N LEU A 119 28.99 -18.13 -4.20
CA LEU A 119 28.15 -16.99 -4.61
C LEU A 119 28.64 -15.67 -3.98
N ARG A 120 29.03 -15.70 -2.70
CA ARG A 120 29.60 -14.54 -1.99
C ARG A 120 30.89 -14.03 -2.64
N LYS A 121 31.77 -14.92 -3.11
CA LYS A 121 33.03 -14.55 -3.79
C LYS A 121 32.79 -14.01 -5.20
N ASN A 122 31.78 -14.51 -5.91
CA ASN A 122 31.45 -14.07 -7.28
C ASN A 122 30.69 -12.73 -7.32
N CYS A 123 30.07 -12.30 -6.21
CA CYS A 123 29.46 -10.97 -6.08
C CYS A 123 30.45 -9.86 -5.65
N SER A 124 31.76 -10.02 -5.89
CA SER A 124 32.82 -9.13 -5.38
C SER A 124 32.96 -7.78 -6.09
N ALA A 125 32.16 -7.50 -7.12
CA ALA A 125 31.99 -6.16 -7.68
C ALA A 125 30.75 -5.49 -7.07
N ASP A 126 30.94 -4.71 -6.01
CA ASP A 126 29.86 -3.99 -5.33
C ASP A 126 29.32 -2.90 -6.30
N PRO A 127 28.04 -2.93 -6.75
CA PRO A 127 27.53 -2.01 -7.78
C PRO A 127 27.36 -0.54 -7.32
N TRP A 128 27.99 -0.17 -6.21
CA TRP A 128 27.89 1.12 -5.55
C TRP A 128 28.93 2.14 -6.05
N GLU A 129 29.93 1.70 -6.83
CA GLU A 129 30.96 2.58 -7.39
C GLU A 129 30.50 3.30 -8.67
N GLU A 130 29.55 4.22 -8.54
CA GLU A 130 29.48 5.38 -9.45
C GLU A 130 29.55 6.69 -8.64
N THR A 131 30.61 7.46 -8.89
CA THR A 131 30.87 8.83 -8.40
C THR A 131 31.01 9.06 -6.88
N THR A 132 32.21 8.82 -6.34
CA THR A 132 32.97 9.83 -5.57
C THR A 132 34.45 9.41 -5.48
N GLY A 133 35.37 10.36 -5.54
CA GLY A 133 36.80 10.06 -5.63
C GLY A 133 37.43 9.57 -4.32
N SER A 134 38.13 8.43 -4.41
CA SER A 134 39.27 8.01 -3.57
C SER A 134 39.23 8.30 -2.06
N VAL A 135 38.48 7.47 -1.31
CA VAL A 135 38.86 7.07 0.06
C VAL A 135 38.50 5.58 0.22
N ILE A 136 39.45 4.75 0.63
CA ILE A 136 39.19 3.33 0.93
C ILE A 136 38.32 3.25 2.19
N GLN A 137 37.01 3.10 2.00
CA GLN A 137 36.06 2.85 3.09
C GLN A 137 36.22 1.40 3.58
N PRO A 138 36.19 1.13 4.90
CA PRO A 138 36.25 -0.23 5.41
C PRO A 138 35.03 -1.03 4.91
N LYS A 139 35.28 -2.29 4.49
CA LYS A 139 34.24 -3.22 3.98
C LYS A 139 32.98 -3.12 4.83
N ARG A 140 31.86 -2.78 4.19
CA ARG A 140 30.56 -2.74 4.88
C ARG A 140 30.29 -4.12 5.47
N ASP A 141 29.78 -4.15 6.70
CA ASP A 141 29.27 -5.40 7.26
C ASP A 141 27.91 -5.70 6.65
N ASP A 142 28.01 -6.36 5.50
CA ASP A 142 26.93 -6.90 4.68
C ASP A 142 26.67 -8.38 5.02
N SER A 143 27.11 -8.86 6.20
CA SER A 143 26.84 -10.23 6.66
C SER A 143 25.58 -10.31 7.54
N ALA A 144 25.26 -9.24 8.27
CA ALA A 144 24.07 -9.15 9.12
C ALA A 144 22.88 -8.49 8.41
N GLN A 145 21.71 -9.13 8.53
CA GLN A 145 20.42 -8.53 8.22
C GLN A 145 20.06 -7.52 9.32
N ARG A 146 19.46 -6.38 8.94
CA ARG A 146 18.92 -5.38 9.87
C ARG A 146 17.58 -4.89 9.36
N THR A 147 16.60 -4.79 10.25
CA THR A 147 15.20 -4.47 9.93
C THR A 147 14.63 -3.46 10.92
N ALA A 148 13.76 -2.56 10.47
CA ALA A 148 12.97 -1.72 11.36
C ALA A 148 11.69 -2.49 11.76
N THR A 149 11.73 -3.20 12.88
CA THR A 149 10.68 -4.13 13.33
C THR A 149 9.79 -3.50 14.40
N TYR A 150 8.48 -3.81 14.37
CA TYR A 150 7.53 -3.55 15.47
C TYR A 150 6.86 -4.85 15.91
N ARG A 151 6.52 -4.95 17.20
CA ARG A 151 6.04 -6.21 17.84
C ARG A 151 4.60 -6.15 18.34
N GLN A 152 4.01 -4.96 18.38
CA GLN A 152 2.61 -4.71 18.68
C GLN A 152 2.06 -3.68 17.69
N PHE A 153 0.74 -3.64 17.48
CA PHE A 153 0.13 -2.54 16.75
C PHE A 153 -0.03 -1.31 17.64
N GLY A 154 0.13 -0.11 17.07
CA GLY A 154 -0.07 1.16 17.77
C GLY A 154 1.00 1.50 18.81
N GLY A 155 0.62 2.27 19.82
CA GLY A 155 1.54 2.85 20.80
C GLY A 155 2.45 3.94 20.21
N ASN A 156 3.45 4.39 20.98
CA ASN A 156 4.44 5.36 20.50
C ASN A 156 5.34 4.71 19.44
N SER A 157 5.29 5.19 18.20
CA SER A 157 6.04 4.64 17.06
C SER A 157 7.57 4.74 17.24
N LEU A 158 8.07 5.71 18.02
CA LEU A 158 9.50 5.84 18.39
C LEU A 158 9.95 4.74 19.38
N GLU A 159 9.05 4.29 20.25
CA GLU A 159 9.32 3.24 21.23
C GLU A 159 9.12 1.85 20.61
N ASN A 160 8.05 1.66 19.82
CA ASN A 160 7.66 0.35 19.28
C ASN A 160 8.50 -0.09 18.07
N ILE A 161 8.88 0.83 17.17
CA ILE A 161 9.70 0.48 16.01
C ILE A 161 11.19 0.49 16.42
N LYS A 162 11.80 -0.69 16.54
CA LYS A 162 13.21 -0.87 16.88
C LYS A 162 13.99 -1.51 15.73
N VAL A 163 15.29 -1.23 15.68
CA VAL A 163 16.17 -1.95 14.73
C VAL A 163 16.55 -3.29 15.33
N GLU A 164 16.11 -4.36 14.68
CA GLU A 164 16.55 -5.71 15.00
C GLU A 164 17.68 -6.10 14.04
N GLU A 165 18.59 -6.95 14.53
CA GLU A 165 19.77 -7.40 13.79
C GLU A 165 19.90 -8.92 13.92
N THR A 166 20.04 -9.61 12.80
CA THR A 166 20.24 -11.06 12.76
C THR A 166 21.48 -11.40 11.95
N ALA A 167 22.26 -12.37 12.42
CA ALA A 167 23.54 -12.76 11.83
C ALA A 167 23.41 -13.51 10.48
N GLN A 168 22.18 -13.73 9.99
CA GLN A 168 21.88 -14.46 8.77
C GLN A 168 21.06 -13.58 7.82
N ILE A 169 21.50 -13.50 6.57
CA ILE A 169 20.75 -12.92 5.46
C ILE A 169 19.58 -13.87 5.13
N PRO A 170 18.36 -13.38 4.85
CA PRO A 170 17.27 -14.23 4.39
C PRO A 170 17.63 -14.98 3.10
N VAL A 171 17.02 -16.14 2.92
CA VAL A 171 17.16 -17.02 1.76
C VAL A 171 15.78 -17.21 1.12
N PRO A 172 15.64 -17.48 -0.20
CA PRO A 172 14.34 -17.68 -0.81
C PRO A 172 13.55 -18.82 -0.13
N SER A 173 12.48 -18.48 0.57
CA SER A 173 11.59 -19.39 1.30
C SER A 173 10.80 -20.30 0.36
N THR A 174 10.57 -19.87 -0.88
CA THR A 174 10.00 -20.71 -1.95
C THR A 174 10.77 -20.55 -3.26
N PRO A 175 10.66 -21.53 -4.19
CA PRO A 175 11.29 -21.46 -5.51
C PRO A 175 10.95 -20.22 -6.36
N ASP A 176 9.85 -19.52 -6.06
CA ASP A 176 9.41 -18.34 -6.81
C ASP A 176 9.78 -17.00 -6.12
N HIS A 177 10.49 -17.05 -4.99
CA HIS A 177 10.96 -15.88 -4.24
C HIS A 177 12.36 -15.42 -4.65
N VAL A 178 12.64 -14.15 -4.38
CA VAL A 178 13.88 -13.44 -4.67
C VAL A 178 14.28 -12.67 -3.42
N VAL A 179 15.55 -12.74 -3.04
CA VAL A 179 16.13 -11.89 -1.99
C VAL A 179 16.83 -10.70 -2.66
N VAL A 180 16.49 -9.49 -2.25
CA VAL A 180 17.02 -8.24 -2.79
C VAL A 180 17.83 -7.50 -1.72
N LYS A 181 19.08 -7.12 -2.03
CA LYS A 181 19.89 -6.16 -1.26
C LYS A 181 19.28 -4.77 -1.48
N VAL A 182 18.48 -4.29 -0.52
CA VAL A 182 17.70 -3.05 -0.63
C VAL A 182 18.64 -1.85 -0.61
N SER A 183 18.59 -0.99 -1.61
CA SER A 183 19.38 0.24 -1.67
C SER A 183 18.67 1.44 -1.03
N ALA A 184 17.35 1.52 -1.22
CA ALA A 184 16.47 2.55 -0.67
C ALA A 184 15.04 2.01 -0.54
N SER A 185 14.28 2.51 0.43
CA SER A 185 12.83 2.31 0.57
C SER A 185 12.17 3.57 1.09
N THR A 186 10.85 3.69 1.01
CA THR A 186 10.14 4.84 1.57
C THR A 186 9.72 4.60 3.03
N VAL A 187 9.33 5.68 3.71
CA VAL A 187 8.53 5.65 4.94
C VAL A 187 7.38 6.64 4.72
N THR A 188 6.15 6.17 4.86
CA THR A 188 4.93 6.87 4.44
C THR A 188 3.85 6.87 5.52
N VAL A 189 2.84 7.72 5.34
CA VAL A 189 1.62 7.76 6.17
C VAL A 189 0.91 6.40 6.20
N HIS A 190 0.96 5.62 5.10
CA HIS A 190 0.38 4.29 5.05
C HIS A 190 1.16 3.29 5.93
N ASP A 191 2.49 3.39 6.01
CA ASP A 191 3.26 2.54 6.93
C ASP A 191 2.90 2.83 8.39
N CYS A 192 2.51 4.07 8.71
CA CYS A 192 1.97 4.44 10.03
C CYS A 192 0.60 3.81 10.29
N LEU A 193 -0.31 3.83 9.31
CA LEU A 193 -1.61 3.14 9.40
C LEU A 193 -1.43 1.63 9.60
N MET A 194 -0.53 0.99 8.86
CA MET A 194 -0.22 -0.44 8.99
C MET A 194 0.41 -0.77 10.35
N GLN A 195 1.34 0.06 10.84
CA GLN A 195 1.90 -0.10 12.18
C GLN A 195 0.85 0.09 13.29
N ARG A 196 -0.19 0.90 13.05
CA ARG A 196 -1.35 1.04 13.95
C ARG A 196 -2.44 0.00 13.72
N GLY A 197 -2.26 -0.96 12.80
CA GLY A 197 -3.26 -1.96 12.41
C GLY A 197 -4.57 -1.37 11.87
N LEU A 198 -4.52 -0.13 11.37
CA LEU A 198 -5.64 0.60 10.79
C LEU A 198 -5.76 0.27 9.30
N ASP A 199 -6.03 -1.01 9.05
CA ASP A 199 -6.06 -1.63 7.73
C ASP A 199 -7.47 -2.02 7.28
N PHE A 200 -7.84 -1.63 6.06
CA PHE A 200 -9.12 -1.97 5.46
C PHE A 200 -9.14 -3.41 4.91
N ASN A 201 -8.01 -3.91 4.42
CA ASN A 201 -7.91 -5.24 3.81
C ASN A 201 -7.64 -6.28 4.90
N LEU A 202 -8.66 -7.09 5.18
CA LEU A 202 -8.64 -8.14 6.19
C LEU A 202 -8.26 -9.53 5.64
N THR A 203 -8.00 -9.65 4.33
CA THR A 203 -7.67 -10.94 3.70
C THR A 203 -6.16 -11.22 3.69
N GLU A 204 -5.34 -10.16 3.72
CA GLU A 204 -3.88 -10.24 3.84
C GLU A 204 -3.38 -9.36 5.02
N PRO A 205 -3.77 -9.69 6.27
CA PRO A 205 -3.36 -8.94 7.44
C PRO A 205 -1.85 -9.08 7.67
N VAL A 206 -1.21 -8.00 8.14
CA VAL A 206 0.19 -8.05 8.57
C VAL A 206 0.31 -8.86 9.86
N SER A 207 1.15 -9.89 9.86
CA SER A 207 1.45 -10.68 11.06
C SER A 207 2.58 -10.04 11.87
N LEU A 208 2.45 -10.06 13.20
CA LEU A 208 3.49 -9.60 14.13
C LEU A 208 4.43 -10.76 14.53
N PRO A 209 5.72 -10.52 14.78
CA PRO A 209 6.43 -9.25 14.61
C PRO A 209 6.59 -8.87 13.12
N ALA A 210 6.48 -7.59 12.81
CA ALA A 210 6.41 -7.07 11.45
C ALA A 210 7.53 -6.08 11.16
N VAL A 211 8.06 -6.09 9.93
CA VAL A 211 9.10 -5.14 9.47
C VAL A 211 8.44 -4.01 8.69
N SER A 212 8.66 -2.76 9.08
CA SER A 212 8.02 -1.61 8.43
C SER A 212 8.40 -1.46 6.95
N GLY A 213 7.62 -0.65 6.22
CA GLY A 213 7.87 -0.29 4.83
C GLY A 213 7.16 -1.19 3.82
N ARG A 214 6.46 -0.57 2.87
CA ARG A 214 5.71 -1.25 1.80
C ARG A 214 6.41 -1.32 0.44
N ASP A 215 7.58 -0.71 0.29
CA ASP A 215 8.32 -0.72 -0.99
C ASP A 215 9.84 -0.75 -0.82
N PHE A 216 10.54 -1.02 -1.93
CA PHE A 216 11.98 -0.84 -2.04
C PHE A 216 12.45 -0.64 -3.49
N VAL A 217 13.70 -0.17 -3.62
CA VAL A 217 14.58 -0.32 -4.79
C VAL A 217 15.90 -0.93 -4.34
N GLY A 218 16.40 -1.93 -5.05
CA GLY A 218 17.65 -2.62 -4.71
C GLY A 218 18.21 -3.47 -5.85
N PHE A 219 19.08 -4.41 -5.49
CA PHE A 219 19.72 -5.35 -6.41
C PHE A 219 19.41 -6.79 -5.99
N VAL A 220 19.05 -7.64 -6.94
CA VAL A 220 18.83 -9.07 -6.69
C VAL A 220 20.11 -9.69 -6.14
N LEU A 221 19.99 -10.42 -5.03
CA LEU A 221 21.08 -11.14 -4.37
C LEU A 221 20.96 -12.64 -4.62
N LEU A 222 19.79 -13.22 -4.32
CA LEU A 222 19.51 -14.65 -4.47
C LEU A 222 18.17 -14.84 -5.20
N CYS A 223 18.08 -15.90 -6.01
CA CYS A 223 16.87 -16.31 -6.73
C CYS A 223 16.48 -17.72 -6.28
N GLY A 224 15.19 -17.96 -6.06
CA GLY A 224 14.63 -19.31 -5.97
C GLY A 224 14.70 -20.04 -7.31
N SER A 225 14.63 -21.37 -7.30
CA SER A 225 14.88 -22.22 -8.46
C SER A 225 13.87 -22.12 -9.62
N LYS A 226 12.73 -21.43 -9.44
CA LYS A 226 11.75 -21.13 -10.49
C LYS A 226 11.81 -19.67 -10.97
N VAL A 227 12.76 -18.87 -10.49
CA VAL A 227 12.95 -17.49 -10.96
C VAL A 227 13.83 -17.50 -12.22
N THR A 228 13.22 -17.26 -13.37
CA THR A 228 13.89 -17.26 -14.68
C THR A 228 14.01 -15.87 -15.32
N ASN A 229 13.24 -14.90 -14.82
CA ASN A 229 13.15 -13.54 -15.33
C ASN A 229 14.06 -12.53 -14.61
N PHE A 230 14.78 -12.97 -13.57
CA PHE A 230 15.75 -12.17 -12.82
C PHE A 230 16.97 -13.02 -12.42
N LYS A 231 18.13 -12.39 -12.33
CA LYS A 231 19.39 -12.99 -11.85
C LYS A 231 20.09 -12.06 -10.84
N PRO A 232 21.01 -12.57 -10.01
CA PRO A 232 21.85 -11.75 -9.14
C PRO A 232 22.50 -10.57 -9.87
N GLY A 233 22.50 -9.40 -9.23
CA GLY A 233 22.96 -8.13 -9.80
C GLY A 233 21.92 -7.33 -10.59
N ASP A 234 20.76 -7.92 -10.95
CA ASP A 234 19.69 -7.15 -11.61
C ASP A 234 19.12 -6.08 -10.65
N ARG A 235 18.95 -4.86 -11.16
CA ARG A 235 18.39 -3.74 -10.38
C ARG A 235 16.86 -3.75 -10.47
N VAL A 236 16.20 -3.82 -9.33
CA VAL A 236 14.75 -4.04 -9.23
C VAL A 236 14.08 -3.16 -8.18
N ALA A 237 12.81 -2.87 -8.40
CA ALA A 237 11.88 -2.29 -7.45
C ALA A 237 10.86 -3.35 -7.05
N GLY A 238 10.34 -3.27 -5.82
CA GLY A 238 9.30 -4.18 -5.33
C GLY A 238 8.25 -3.47 -4.49
N LEU A 239 6.98 -3.78 -4.73
CA LEU A 239 5.86 -3.43 -3.84
C LEU A 239 5.49 -4.64 -3.00
N MET A 240 5.36 -4.46 -1.69
CA MET A 240 5.05 -5.49 -0.72
C MET A 240 4.08 -4.98 0.34
N ARG A 241 3.51 -5.91 1.13
CA ARG A 241 2.60 -5.55 2.22
C ARG A 241 3.34 -4.95 3.43
N SER A 242 4.56 -5.44 3.66
CA SER A 242 5.40 -5.22 4.83
C SER A 242 6.80 -5.77 4.50
N GLY A 243 7.89 -5.21 5.05
CA GLY A 243 9.27 -5.70 4.84
C GLY A 243 10.27 -4.76 4.16
N GLY A 244 9.85 -3.58 3.67
CA GLY A 244 10.65 -2.70 2.82
C GLY A 244 11.77 -1.95 3.55
N ASN A 245 11.60 -1.63 4.84
CA ASN A 245 12.63 -1.02 5.68
C ASN A 245 13.54 -2.10 6.30
N ALA A 246 14.26 -2.79 5.42
CA ALA A 246 15.24 -3.84 5.73
C ALA A 246 16.51 -3.66 4.89
N ARG A 247 17.64 -4.25 5.32
CA ARG A 247 18.84 -4.38 4.45
C ARG A 247 18.61 -5.36 3.31
N TYR A 248 17.92 -6.46 3.60
CA TYR A 248 17.53 -7.48 2.64
C TYR A 248 16.04 -7.70 2.72
N ALA A 249 15.36 -7.70 1.57
CA ALA A 249 13.94 -7.95 1.47
C ALA A 249 13.72 -9.21 0.61
N GLU A 250 12.95 -10.16 1.13
CA GLU A 250 12.48 -11.31 0.35
C GLU A 250 11.12 -10.98 -0.27
N ILE A 251 10.92 -11.32 -1.55
CA ILE A 251 9.68 -11.03 -2.27
C ILE A 251 9.42 -12.05 -3.37
N HIS A 252 8.15 -12.33 -3.65
CA HIS A 252 7.76 -13.13 -4.80
C HIS A 252 8.12 -12.43 -6.13
N LYS A 253 8.70 -13.18 -7.09
CA LYS A 253 9.23 -12.63 -8.35
C LYS A 253 8.24 -11.79 -9.17
N ASN A 254 6.94 -12.06 -9.06
CA ASN A 254 5.91 -11.33 -9.82
C ASN A 254 5.67 -9.90 -9.30
N SER A 255 6.12 -9.57 -8.08
CA SER A 255 6.01 -8.22 -7.50
C SER A 255 7.20 -7.32 -7.84
N LEU A 256 8.19 -7.83 -8.59
CA LEU A 256 9.38 -7.09 -8.99
C LEU A 256 9.22 -6.40 -10.34
N VAL A 257 9.82 -5.22 -10.46
CA VAL A 257 9.88 -4.41 -11.69
C VAL A 257 11.33 -3.98 -11.95
N PRO A 258 11.89 -4.19 -13.16
CA PRO A 258 13.23 -3.70 -13.49
C PRO A 258 13.36 -2.18 -13.34
N VAL A 259 14.45 -1.71 -12.73
CA VAL A 259 14.73 -0.28 -12.56
C VAL A 259 15.80 0.14 -13.59
N PRO A 260 15.52 1.15 -14.45
CA PRO A 260 16.51 1.65 -15.40
C PRO A 260 17.85 2.07 -14.74
N LYS A 261 18.94 1.88 -15.50
CA LYS A 261 20.28 2.35 -15.12
C LYS A 261 20.31 3.89 -15.04
N GLY A 262 21.15 4.42 -14.16
CA GLY A 262 21.38 5.88 -14.01
C GLY A 262 20.30 6.66 -13.22
N LEU A 263 19.23 6.02 -12.75
CA LEU A 263 18.29 6.64 -11.81
C LEU A 263 18.85 6.66 -10.38
N ASP A 264 18.68 7.74 -9.62
CA ASP A 264 18.96 7.76 -8.17
C ASP A 264 18.09 6.72 -7.45
N GLY A 265 18.65 6.01 -6.46
CA GLY A 265 17.93 4.99 -5.70
C GLY A 265 16.80 5.58 -4.86
N ALA A 266 17.02 6.77 -4.27
CA ALA A 266 16.01 7.42 -3.45
C ALA A 266 14.87 8.02 -4.30
N GLU A 267 15.19 8.65 -5.43
CA GLU A 267 14.15 9.10 -6.38
C GLU A 267 13.37 7.93 -7.00
N ALA A 268 14.05 6.81 -7.31
CA ALA A 268 13.39 5.61 -7.83
C ALA A 268 12.46 4.97 -6.79
N ALA A 269 12.84 4.93 -5.51
CA ALA A 269 11.99 4.40 -4.43
C ALA A 269 10.65 5.17 -4.32
N CYS A 270 10.68 6.50 -4.46
CA CYS A 270 9.45 7.31 -4.53
C CYS A 270 8.48 6.89 -5.65
N MET A 271 8.96 6.24 -6.72
CA MET A 271 8.06 5.82 -7.80
C MET A 271 7.20 4.63 -7.41
N VAL A 272 7.69 3.76 -6.53
CA VAL A 272 7.20 2.38 -6.33
C VAL A 272 5.83 2.34 -5.65
N SER A 273 5.65 3.09 -4.56
CA SER A 273 4.33 3.35 -3.97
C SER A 273 3.84 4.78 -4.26
N VAL A 274 4.60 5.79 -3.85
CA VAL A 274 4.12 7.17 -3.72
C VAL A 274 3.67 7.78 -5.06
N CYS A 275 4.54 7.83 -6.07
CA CYS A 275 4.17 8.42 -7.36
C CYS A 275 3.29 7.50 -8.21
N VAL A 276 3.35 6.17 -8.01
CA VAL A 276 2.36 5.25 -8.60
C VAL A 276 0.95 5.54 -8.08
N SER A 277 0.75 5.70 -6.77
CA SER A 277 -0.57 6.05 -6.20
C SER A 277 -1.10 7.36 -6.79
N ALA A 278 -0.25 8.39 -6.89
CA ALA A 278 -0.61 9.66 -7.52
C ALA A 278 -1.02 9.49 -9.00
N TYR A 279 -0.24 8.73 -9.78
CA TYR A 279 -0.49 8.48 -11.19
C TYR A 279 -1.77 7.67 -11.42
N GLN A 280 -2.02 6.63 -10.61
CA GLN A 280 -3.23 5.82 -10.69
C GLN A 280 -4.46 6.61 -10.26
N ALA A 281 -4.40 7.40 -9.20
CA ALA A 281 -5.48 8.29 -8.79
C ALA A 281 -5.87 9.27 -9.93
N ILE A 282 -4.89 9.90 -10.57
CA ILE A 282 -5.13 10.81 -11.72
C ILE A 282 -5.80 10.06 -12.88
N ASN A 283 -5.34 8.86 -13.23
CA ASN A 283 -5.94 8.08 -14.32
C ASN A 283 -7.41 7.69 -14.02
N LEU A 284 -7.75 7.37 -12.77
CA LEU A 284 -9.14 7.11 -12.35
C LEU A 284 -10.01 8.37 -12.51
N ALA A 285 -9.46 9.56 -12.24
CA ALA A 285 -10.13 10.83 -12.49
C ALA A 285 -10.29 11.13 -13.99
N THR A 286 -9.35 10.76 -14.87
CA THR A 286 -9.42 11.05 -16.31
C THR A 286 -9.95 9.91 -17.19
N LYS A 287 -10.49 8.83 -16.58
CA LYS A 287 -10.93 7.60 -17.27
C LYS A 287 -9.84 6.96 -18.13
N GLU A 288 -8.60 6.97 -17.64
CA GLU A 288 -7.41 6.37 -18.27
C GLU A 288 -7.03 6.97 -19.65
N THR A 289 -7.66 8.06 -20.07
CA THR A 289 -7.40 8.69 -21.38
C THR A 289 -6.02 9.35 -21.43
N SER A 290 -5.73 10.20 -20.44
CA SER A 290 -4.44 10.86 -20.27
C SER A 290 -4.34 11.58 -18.92
N VAL A 291 -3.13 11.76 -18.40
CA VAL A 291 -2.85 12.76 -17.34
C VAL A 291 -3.00 14.20 -17.84
N TYR A 292 -2.98 14.43 -19.16
CA TYR A 292 -3.12 15.75 -19.78
C TYR A 292 -4.59 16.22 -19.91
N ASP A 293 -5.58 15.37 -19.62
CA ASP A 293 -7.01 15.72 -19.60
C ASP A 293 -7.42 16.64 -18.41
N LEU A 294 -6.41 17.18 -17.70
CA LEU A 294 -6.55 18.16 -16.62
C LEU A 294 -6.21 19.60 -17.06
N GLU A 295 -5.94 19.86 -18.34
CA GLU A 295 -5.65 21.23 -18.82
C GLU A 295 -6.84 22.17 -18.57
N GLY A 296 -6.58 23.28 -17.88
CA GLY A 296 -7.61 24.25 -17.48
C GLY A 296 -8.53 23.80 -16.33
N LYS A 297 -8.47 22.53 -15.89
CA LYS A 297 -9.31 21.99 -14.82
C LYS A 297 -8.97 22.57 -13.45
N ARG A 298 -9.98 22.71 -12.60
CA ARG A 298 -9.84 23.06 -11.18
C ARG A 298 -9.70 21.77 -10.37
N VAL A 299 -8.54 21.58 -9.76
CA VAL A 299 -8.19 20.37 -9.01
C VAL A 299 -7.96 20.73 -7.56
N LEU A 300 -8.63 20.06 -6.63
CA LEU A 300 -8.34 20.13 -5.19
C LEU A 300 -7.56 18.89 -4.75
N VAL A 301 -6.51 19.09 -3.95
CA VAL A 301 -5.76 18.02 -3.28
C VAL A 301 -5.89 18.19 -1.77
N VAL A 302 -6.70 17.34 -1.14
CA VAL A 302 -6.85 17.28 0.31
C VAL A 302 -5.70 16.41 0.86
N GLY A 303 -4.87 16.97 1.74
CA GLY A 303 -3.62 16.35 2.20
C GLY A 303 -2.40 16.76 1.37
N GLY A 304 -2.30 18.03 0.98
CA GLY A 304 -1.29 18.52 0.04
C GLY A 304 0.18 18.45 0.52
N MET A 305 0.43 18.15 1.80
CA MET A 305 1.78 18.02 2.37
C MET A 305 2.40 16.61 2.24
N ASP A 306 1.57 15.58 2.08
CA ASP A 306 2.02 14.20 1.99
C ASP A 306 2.75 13.89 0.68
N GLY A 307 3.60 12.87 0.67
CA GLY A 307 4.34 12.47 -0.52
C GLY A 307 3.46 12.23 -1.75
N VAL A 308 2.30 11.57 -1.56
CA VAL A 308 1.35 11.30 -2.66
C VAL A 308 0.66 12.60 -3.09
N GLY A 309 0.19 13.42 -2.13
CA GLY A 309 -0.42 14.72 -2.42
C GLY A 309 0.51 15.65 -3.20
N GLN A 310 1.79 15.76 -2.82
CA GLN A 310 2.78 16.54 -3.55
C GLN A 310 3.09 15.98 -4.95
N ALA A 311 3.05 14.65 -5.12
CA ALA A 311 3.18 14.02 -6.44
C ALA A 311 1.97 14.33 -7.34
N ILE A 312 0.74 14.27 -6.80
CA ILE A 312 -0.49 14.69 -7.50
C ILE A 312 -0.39 16.16 -7.91
N ILE A 313 -0.08 17.07 -6.98
CA ILE A 313 0.08 18.50 -7.26
C ILE A 313 1.08 18.73 -8.39
N GLN A 314 2.25 18.07 -8.35
CA GLN A 314 3.25 18.20 -9.40
C GLN A 314 2.74 17.72 -10.77
N MET A 315 2.05 16.58 -10.83
CA MET A 315 1.52 16.02 -12.08
C MET A 315 0.39 16.90 -12.65
N CYS A 316 -0.57 17.31 -11.82
CA CYS A 316 -1.67 18.20 -12.22
C CYS A 316 -1.16 19.58 -12.68
N ARG A 317 -0.15 20.17 -12.01
CA ARG A 317 0.48 21.42 -12.48
C ARG A 317 1.18 21.27 -13.81
N LYS A 318 1.82 20.12 -14.08
CA LYS A 318 2.42 19.80 -15.40
C LYS A 318 1.38 19.59 -16.50
N ALA A 319 0.19 19.10 -16.13
CA ALA A 319 -0.99 19.06 -16.99
C ALA A 319 -1.70 20.43 -17.10
N LYS A 320 -1.13 21.52 -16.57
CA LYS A 320 -1.69 22.89 -16.58
C LYS A 320 -3.04 23.03 -15.87
N ALA A 321 -3.30 22.20 -14.86
CA ALA A 321 -4.44 22.39 -13.98
C ALA A 321 -4.25 23.61 -13.06
N THR A 322 -5.36 24.21 -12.64
CA THR A 322 -5.41 25.14 -11.49
C THR A 322 -5.54 24.30 -10.23
N VAL A 323 -4.44 24.13 -9.49
CA VAL A 323 -4.38 23.23 -8.33
C VAL A 323 -4.54 24.01 -7.03
N PHE A 324 -5.53 23.60 -6.24
CA PHE A 324 -5.75 23.95 -4.85
C PHE A 324 -5.22 22.82 -3.96
N ALA A 325 -4.68 23.13 -2.80
CA ALA A 325 -4.14 22.14 -1.89
C ALA A 325 -4.36 22.52 -0.42
N THR A 326 -4.95 21.62 0.37
CA THR A 326 -5.10 21.84 1.82
C THR A 326 -3.76 21.65 2.53
N ALA A 327 -3.44 22.56 3.45
CA ALA A 327 -2.24 22.50 4.27
C ALA A 327 -2.37 23.37 5.52
N PRO A 328 -1.64 23.08 6.61
CA PRO A 328 -1.57 23.98 7.76
C PRO A 328 -1.08 25.37 7.34
N ASP A 329 -1.61 26.45 7.92
CA ASP A 329 -1.31 27.84 7.52
C ASP A 329 0.19 28.16 7.47
N ARG A 330 0.95 27.64 8.46
CA ARG A 330 2.43 27.68 8.52
C ARG A 330 3.15 27.03 7.33
N ARG A 331 2.42 26.41 6.38
CA ARG A 331 2.89 25.80 5.13
C ARG A 331 2.37 26.50 3.89
N HIS A 332 1.42 27.45 3.96
CA HIS A 332 0.84 28.12 2.78
C HIS A 332 1.90 28.80 1.89
N ALA A 333 2.93 29.41 2.50
CA ALA A 333 4.05 29.98 1.76
C ALA A 333 4.83 28.94 0.94
N TYR A 334 4.96 27.70 1.45
CA TYR A 334 5.60 26.57 0.75
C TYR A 334 4.70 26.04 -0.38
N VAL A 335 3.39 25.95 -0.16
CA VAL A 335 2.41 25.56 -1.19
C VAL A 335 2.46 26.53 -2.37
N ARG A 336 2.49 27.85 -2.11
CA ARG A 336 2.58 28.89 -3.16
C ARG A 336 3.93 28.87 -3.88
N SER A 337 5.05 28.89 -3.14
CA SER A 337 6.37 29.12 -3.73
C SER A 337 7.07 27.86 -4.26
N ILE A 338 6.87 26.69 -3.63
CA ILE A 338 7.56 25.44 -4.00
C ILE A 338 6.65 24.51 -4.79
N LEU A 339 5.39 24.33 -4.35
CA LEU A 339 4.43 23.46 -5.05
C LEU A 339 3.70 24.19 -6.19
N ASN A 340 3.77 25.53 -6.24
CA ASN A 340 3.11 26.38 -7.24
C ASN A 340 1.59 26.10 -7.30
N ALA A 341 0.96 25.95 -6.14
CA ALA A 341 -0.46 25.69 -5.96
C ALA A 341 -1.11 26.76 -5.06
N ILE A 342 -2.45 26.81 -5.08
CA ILE A 342 -3.24 27.71 -4.24
C ILE A 342 -3.49 27.01 -2.90
N PRO A 343 -2.94 27.48 -1.77
CA PRO A 343 -3.21 26.88 -0.48
C PRO A 343 -4.64 27.17 -0.03
N LEU A 344 -5.24 26.17 0.60
CA LEU A 344 -6.43 26.29 1.43
C LEU A 344 -6.08 25.85 2.88
N PRO A 345 -6.86 26.27 3.88
CA PRO A 345 -6.75 25.74 5.25
C PRO A 345 -6.86 24.21 5.29
N GLU A 346 -6.47 23.61 6.42
CA GLU A 346 -6.58 22.16 6.63
C GLU A 346 -7.99 21.74 7.07
N ASP A 347 -8.68 22.55 7.89
CA ASP A 347 -10.05 22.28 8.35
C ASP A 347 -11.05 22.27 7.19
N ALA A 348 -11.76 21.14 7.05
CA ALA A 348 -12.86 20.93 6.11
C ALA A 348 -13.87 22.09 6.10
N LYS A 349 -14.26 22.58 7.27
CA LYS A 349 -15.28 23.64 7.40
C LYS A 349 -14.84 24.95 6.73
N GLU A 350 -13.54 25.25 6.77
CA GLU A 350 -12.99 26.47 6.18
C GLU A 350 -12.77 26.31 4.67
N TRP A 351 -12.15 25.22 4.21
CA TRP A 351 -11.85 25.08 2.79
C TRP A 351 -13.07 24.72 1.94
N VAL A 352 -14.08 24.01 2.48
CA VAL A 352 -15.35 23.75 1.77
C VAL A 352 -16.05 25.05 1.42
N ALA A 353 -16.08 26.03 2.33
CA ALA A 353 -16.68 27.34 2.06
C ALA A 353 -16.06 28.07 0.85
N ILE A 354 -14.81 27.75 0.51
CA ILE A 354 -14.08 28.31 -0.65
C ILE A 354 -14.23 27.42 -1.90
N ALA A 355 -14.32 26.09 -1.72
CA ALA A 355 -14.27 25.12 -2.82
C ALA A 355 -15.65 24.67 -3.35
N LYS A 356 -16.71 24.78 -2.54
CA LYS A 356 -18.04 24.18 -2.77
C LYS A 356 -18.59 24.43 -4.18
N GLY A 357 -18.91 23.35 -4.89
CA GLY A 357 -19.49 23.41 -6.23
C GLY A 357 -18.52 23.80 -7.36
N THR A 358 -17.21 23.97 -7.09
CA THR A 358 -16.28 24.61 -8.05
C THR A 358 -15.17 23.71 -8.61
N MET A 359 -14.97 22.49 -8.10
CA MET A 359 -13.85 21.63 -8.49
C MET A 359 -14.26 20.61 -9.56
N ASP A 360 -13.43 20.47 -10.60
CA ASP A 360 -13.57 19.41 -11.59
C ASP A 360 -13.08 18.06 -11.06
N VAL A 361 -12.03 18.08 -10.22
CA VAL A 361 -11.47 16.88 -9.60
C VAL A 361 -11.08 17.19 -8.16
N VAL A 362 -11.39 16.28 -7.25
CA VAL A 362 -10.90 16.28 -5.87
C VAL A 362 -10.11 14.98 -5.67
N PHE A 363 -8.87 15.12 -5.22
CA PHE A 363 -8.03 14.02 -4.76
C PHE A 363 -7.94 14.09 -3.24
N ASP A 364 -8.41 13.06 -2.55
CA ASP A 364 -8.45 13.05 -1.09
C ASP A 364 -7.55 11.95 -0.50
N GLY A 365 -6.51 12.37 0.24
CA GLY A 365 -5.63 11.49 1.00
C GLY A 365 -5.91 11.46 2.50
N VAL A 366 -6.78 12.35 3.00
CA VAL A 366 -7.03 12.55 4.42
C VAL A 366 -8.31 11.86 4.85
N PHE A 367 -9.40 12.03 4.08
CA PHE A 367 -10.70 11.41 4.35
C PHE A 367 -11.25 11.87 5.73
N GLU A 368 -11.23 13.19 5.97
CA GLU A 368 -11.64 13.84 7.24
C GLU A 368 -13.11 14.32 7.20
N GLY A 369 -13.66 14.64 8.38
CA GLY A 369 -14.97 15.27 8.52
C GLY A 369 -16.14 14.33 8.25
N ASN A 370 -17.17 14.87 7.57
CA ASN A 370 -18.35 14.11 7.17
C ASN A 370 -18.15 13.40 5.82
N MET A 371 -17.00 13.59 5.15
CA MET A 371 -16.61 13.05 3.84
C MET A 371 -17.45 13.55 2.66
N GLU A 372 -18.66 14.02 2.94
CA GLU A 372 -19.43 14.86 2.02
C GLU A 372 -18.67 16.13 1.69
N ASP A 373 -17.82 16.65 2.56
CA ASP A 373 -16.96 17.83 2.35
C ASP A 373 -16.17 17.77 1.02
N SER A 374 -15.48 16.65 0.76
CA SER A 374 -14.73 16.41 -0.48
C SER A 374 -15.62 16.15 -1.70
N PHE A 375 -16.89 15.78 -1.50
CA PHE A 375 -17.87 15.61 -2.56
C PHE A 375 -18.58 16.94 -2.89
N ASP A 376 -18.89 17.75 -1.89
CA ASP A 376 -19.51 19.08 -1.96
C ASP A 376 -18.61 20.09 -2.68
N ALA A 377 -17.29 19.88 -2.65
CA ALA A 377 -16.34 20.65 -3.43
C ALA A 377 -16.53 20.49 -4.95
N LEU A 378 -17.14 19.39 -5.41
CA LEU A 378 -17.29 19.07 -6.83
C LEU A 378 -18.33 19.96 -7.51
N ASN A 379 -18.03 20.36 -8.75
CA ASN A 379 -19.04 20.84 -9.68
C ASN A 379 -19.91 19.66 -10.20
N ALA A 380 -20.97 19.95 -10.94
CA ALA A 380 -21.95 18.95 -11.39
C ALA A 380 -21.38 17.79 -12.24
N THR A 381 -20.20 17.96 -12.86
CA THR A 381 -19.51 16.91 -13.63
C THR A 381 -18.21 16.43 -12.97
N GLY A 382 -17.91 16.95 -11.77
CA GLY A 382 -16.67 16.69 -11.07
C GLY A 382 -16.55 15.27 -10.56
N LYS A 383 -15.31 14.85 -10.24
CA LYS A 383 -15.02 13.53 -9.67
C LYS A 383 -14.18 13.59 -8.41
N LEU A 384 -14.51 12.73 -7.45
CA LEU A 384 -13.73 12.47 -6.26
C LEU A 384 -12.91 11.19 -6.45
N VAL A 385 -11.61 11.23 -6.17
CA VAL A 385 -10.76 10.04 -6.05
C VAL A 385 -10.05 10.07 -4.72
N CYS A 386 -10.50 9.20 -3.80
CA CYS A 386 -9.88 9.03 -2.51
C CYS A 386 -8.78 7.97 -2.61
N PHE A 387 -7.56 8.29 -2.18
CA PHE A 387 -6.37 7.43 -2.32
C PHE A 387 -5.65 7.17 -0.99
N GLY A 388 -6.15 7.75 0.10
CA GLY A 388 -5.63 7.63 1.45
C GLY A 388 -6.73 7.88 2.48
N HIS A 389 -6.39 7.67 3.75
CA HIS A 389 -7.31 7.84 4.88
C HIS A 389 -6.52 8.25 6.13
N SER A 390 -5.70 9.30 6.03
CA SER A 390 -4.79 9.71 7.10
C SER A 390 -5.49 10.24 8.36
N SER A 391 -6.78 10.60 8.29
CA SER A 391 -7.61 10.94 9.45
C SER A 391 -7.70 9.80 10.47
N LEU A 392 -7.56 8.53 10.05
CA LEU A 392 -7.47 7.37 10.95
C LEU A 392 -6.29 7.45 11.94
N LEU A 393 -5.25 8.23 11.66
CA LEU A 393 -4.16 8.46 12.62
C LEU A 393 -4.61 9.29 13.85
N ARG A 394 -5.82 9.85 13.84
CA ARG A 394 -6.46 10.46 15.01
C ARG A 394 -7.39 9.49 15.76
N GLU A 395 -7.71 8.35 15.16
CA GLU A 395 -8.62 7.34 15.70
C GLU A 395 -7.90 6.27 16.54
N GLN A 396 -8.61 5.71 17.51
CA GLN A 396 -8.19 4.47 18.16
C GLN A 396 -8.50 3.26 17.27
N MET A 397 -7.73 2.19 17.44
CA MET A 397 -8.03 0.92 16.77
C MET A 397 -9.32 0.33 17.33
N GLY A 398 -10.25 -0.05 16.47
CA GLY A 398 -11.42 -0.85 16.84
C GLY A 398 -11.08 -2.34 16.97
N TRP A 399 -12.01 -3.15 17.45
CA TRP A 399 -11.82 -4.60 17.67
C TRP A 399 -11.25 -5.36 16.45
N PHE A 400 -11.55 -4.89 15.24
CA PHE A 400 -11.11 -5.47 13.96
C PHE A 400 -10.29 -4.48 13.11
N GLY A 401 -9.37 -3.75 13.75
CA GLY A 401 -8.49 -2.77 13.09
C GLY A 401 -9.19 -1.43 12.89
N VAL A 402 -9.57 -1.11 11.65
CA VAL A 402 -10.32 0.12 11.35
C VAL A 402 -11.70 0.13 12.04
N PRO A 403 -12.08 1.22 12.75
CA PRO A 403 -13.42 1.38 13.35
C PRO A 403 -14.56 1.16 12.36
N PHE A 404 -15.66 0.56 12.84
CA PHE A 404 -16.80 0.18 12.00
C PHE A 404 -17.46 1.38 11.29
N GLU A 405 -17.60 2.51 11.98
CA GLU A 405 -18.12 3.76 11.39
C GLU A 405 -17.30 4.20 10.17
N GLN A 406 -15.97 4.11 10.25
CA GLN A 406 -15.05 4.47 9.17
C GLN A 406 -15.14 3.49 7.98
N ARG A 407 -15.59 2.25 8.21
CA ARG A 407 -15.91 1.27 7.14
C ARG A 407 -17.25 1.60 6.45
N ILE A 408 -18.31 1.94 7.20
CA ILE A 408 -19.59 2.41 6.64
C ILE A 408 -19.36 3.65 5.76
N LYS A 409 -18.63 4.62 6.31
CA LYS A 409 -18.23 5.86 5.68
C LYS A 409 -17.50 5.63 4.34
N ARG A 410 -16.53 4.71 4.31
CA ARG A 410 -15.87 4.28 3.06
C ARG A 410 -16.87 3.71 2.05
N PHE A 411 -17.75 2.81 2.47
CA PHE A 411 -18.78 2.21 1.61
C PHE A 411 -19.77 3.27 1.04
N GLN A 412 -20.15 4.26 1.85
CA GLN A 412 -20.98 5.39 1.40
C GLN A 412 -20.30 6.16 0.25
N ILE A 413 -19.00 6.46 0.36
CA ILE A 413 -18.25 7.09 -0.73
C ILE A 413 -18.15 6.17 -1.96
N GLU A 414 -17.85 4.88 -1.79
CA GLU A 414 -17.79 3.90 -2.89
C GLU A 414 -19.15 3.73 -3.62
N SER A 415 -20.27 4.06 -2.97
CA SER A 415 -21.61 4.06 -3.60
C SER A 415 -21.96 5.31 -4.40
N LYS A 416 -21.22 6.43 -4.26
CA LYS A 416 -21.51 7.67 -5.03
C LYS A 416 -20.95 7.54 -6.46
N PRO A 417 -21.76 7.77 -7.52
CA PRO A 417 -21.37 7.45 -8.91
C PRO A 417 -20.19 8.27 -9.48
N ASN A 418 -19.90 9.43 -8.87
CA ASN A 418 -18.79 10.30 -9.23
C ASN A 418 -17.59 10.18 -8.27
N ALA A 419 -17.59 9.20 -7.35
CA ALA A 419 -16.52 8.96 -6.41
C ALA A 419 -15.88 7.58 -6.63
N GLN A 420 -14.58 7.46 -6.35
CA GLN A 420 -13.84 6.21 -6.38
C GLN A 420 -12.86 6.17 -5.21
N VAL A 421 -12.73 5.01 -4.55
CA VAL A 421 -11.69 4.75 -3.56
C VAL A 421 -10.61 3.88 -4.19
N HIS A 422 -9.35 4.27 -4.04
CA HIS A 422 -8.20 3.61 -4.62
C HIS A 422 -7.21 3.21 -3.52
N ASP A 423 -7.15 1.91 -3.21
CA ASP A 423 -6.00 1.35 -2.49
C ASP A 423 -4.99 0.76 -3.50
N LEU A 424 -3.71 1.06 -3.28
CA LEU A 424 -2.63 0.62 -4.16
C LEU A 424 -2.37 -0.90 -4.07
N TRP A 425 -2.48 -1.50 -2.89
CA TRP A 425 -2.27 -2.92 -2.72
C TRP A 425 -3.39 -3.71 -3.38
N ASP A 426 -4.65 -3.34 -3.13
CA ASP A 426 -5.81 -3.97 -3.76
C ASP A 426 -5.77 -3.80 -5.29
N GLY A 427 -5.35 -2.61 -5.78
CA GLY A 427 -5.10 -2.35 -7.20
C GLY A 427 -4.02 -3.25 -7.80
N PHE A 428 -2.86 -3.38 -7.12
CA PHE A 428 -1.77 -4.26 -7.51
C PHE A 428 -2.18 -5.74 -7.52
N LYS A 429 -2.95 -6.20 -6.52
CA LYS A 429 -3.46 -7.57 -6.44
C LYS A 429 -4.44 -7.88 -7.56
N ARG A 430 -5.28 -6.91 -7.94
CA ARG A 430 -6.27 -7.03 -9.02
C ARG A 430 -5.66 -7.00 -10.42
N ASP A 431 -4.68 -6.13 -10.67
CA ASP A 431 -3.97 -6.04 -11.94
C ASP A 431 -2.46 -5.73 -11.74
N PRO A 432 -1.63 -6.76 -11.52
CA PRO A 432 -0.19 -6.60 -11.37
C PRO A 432 0.50 -6.04 -12.61
N GLU A 433 -0.03 -6.30 -13.81
CA GLU A 433 0.60 -5.88 -15.07
C GLU A 433 0.33 -4.41 -15.37
N LEU A 434 -0.87 -3.90 -15.05
CA LEU A 434 -1.15 -2.46 -15.05
C LEU A 434 -0.27 -1.72 -14.04
N TYR A 435 -0.06 -2.27 -12.84
CA TYR A 435 0.90 -1.71 -11.88
C TYR A 435 2.31 -1.62 -12.47
N LYS A 436 2.83 -2.71 -13.06
CA LYS A 436 4.16 -2.76 -13.70
C LYS A 436 4.29 -1.74 -14.83
N LYS A 437 3.26 -1.63 -15.68
CA LYS A 437 3.18 -0.65 -16.77
C LYS A 437 3.25 0.77 -16.24
N ASN A 438 2.48 1.09 -15.20
CA ASN A 438 2.44 2.41 -14.57
C ASN A 438 3.79 2.77 -13.92
N LEU A 439 4.41 1.84 -13.18
CA LEU A 439 5.74 2.06 -12.58
C LEU A 439 6.83 2.23 -13.65
N THR A 440 6.79 1.44 -14.72
CA THR A 440 7.73 1.56 -15.86
C THR A 440 7.62 2.92 -16.54
N ALA A 441 6.39 3.41 -16.77
CA ALA A 441 6.15 4.74 -17.32
C ALA A 441 6.68 5.86 -16.38
N LEU A 442 6.52 5.71 -15.07
CA LEU A 442 7.06 6.66 -14.09
C LEU A 442 8.59 6.67 -14.06
N PHE A 443 9.26 5.51 -14.18
CA PHE A 443 10.72 5.48 -14.33
C PHE A 443 11.19 6.19 -15.60
N GLN A 444 10.47 6.05 -16.72
CA GLN A 444 10.78 6.80 -17.95
C GLN A 444 10.59 8.32 -17.74
N LEU A 445 9.49 8.74 -17.10
CA LEU A 445 9.25 10.16 -16.78
C LEU A 445 10.32 10.73 -15.84
N LEU A 446 10.80 9.95 -14.86
CA LEU A 446 11.88 10.33 -13.96
C LEU A 446 13.22 10.45 -14.72
N GLN A 447 13.54 9.48 -15.58
CA GLN A 447 14.75 9.52 -16.42
C GLN A 447 14.78 10.72 -17.36
N MET A 448 13.62 11.07 -17.95
CA MET A 448 13.43 12.29 -18.75
C MET A 448 13.38 13.58 -17.89
N LYS A 449 13.50 13.49 -16.56
CA LYS A 449 13.37 14.59 -15.59
C LYS A 449 12.03 15.33 -15.70
N LYS A 450 11.00 14.68 -16.27
CA LYS A 450 9.63 15.19 -16.43
C LYS A 450 8.87 15.16 -15.10
N ILE A 451 9.20 14.25 -14.20
CA ILE A 451 8.80 14.26 -12.79
C ILE A 451 10.04 14.30 -11.89
N ARG A 452 9.89 14.84 -10.67
CA ARG A 452 10.94 14.88 -9.64
C ARG A 452 10.28 14.75 -8.26
N PRO A 453 10.43 13.60 -7.56
CA PRO A 453 9.77 13.42 -6.27
C PRO A 453 10.33 14.38 -5.22
N GLN A 454 9.48 14.86 -4.32
CA GLN A 454 9.89 15.71 -3.21
C GLN A 454 10.40 14.82 -2.06
N ILE A 455 11.71 14.67 -1.95
CA ILE A 455 12.34 13.91 -0.85
C ILE A 455 12.46 14.82 0.37
N ALA A 456 11.73 14.50 1.43
CA ALA A 456 11.69 15.25 2.67
C ALA A 456 12.98 15.08 3.50
N LYS A 457 13.44 13.82 3.63
CA LYS A 457 14.63 13.44 4.41
C LYS A 457 15.14 12.07 3.96
N ARG A 458 16.46 11.87 4.02
CA ARG A 458 17.12 10.56 3.86
C ARG A 458 17.56 10.04 5.24
N VAL A 459 17.02 8.92 5.67
CA VAL A 459 17.09 8.39 7.04
C VAL A 459 17.73 7.00 7.12
N GLY A 460 18.26 6.61 8.28
CA GLY A 460 18.69 5.23 8.56
C GLY A 460 17.53 4.36 9.06
N LEU A 461 17.75 3.06 9.24
CA LEU A 461 16.76 2.14 9.86
C LEU A 461 16.38 2.60 11.28
N ASP A 462 17.36 3.12 12.01
CA ASP A 462 17.24 3.64 13.38
C ASP A 462 16.46 4.97 13.46
N GLU A 463 16.29 5.67 12.35
CA GLU A 463 15.45 6.85 12.23
C GLU A 463 14.02 6.53 11.74
N VAL A 464 13.66 5.27 11.46
CA VAL A 464 12.31 4.90 10.95
C VAL A 464 11.23 5.18 12.01
N GLY A 465 11.45 4.80 13.27
CA GLY A 465 10.51 5.09 14.37
C GLY A 465 10.23 6.58 14.55
N LEU A 466 11.27 7.42 14.52
CA LEU A 466 11.11 8.89 14.52
C LEU A 466 10.37 9.37 13.27
N SER A 467 10.62 8.75 12.11
CA SER A 467 10.00 9.14 10.84
C SER A 467 8.49 8.86 10.85
N HIS A 468 8.06 7.72 11.40
CA HIS A 468 6.63 7.47 11.69
C HIS A 468 6.06 8.56 12.59
N ARG A 469 6.66 8.81 13.76
CA ARG A 469 6.18 9.87 14.69
C ARG A 469 6.06 11.24 14.03
N LYS A 470 7.01 11.63 13.16
CA LYS A 470 6.98 12.91 12.44
C LYS A 470 5.95 12.95 11.29
N LEU A 471 5.59 11.79 10.71
CA LEU A 471 4.48 11.66 9.76
C LEU A 471 3.13 11.75 10.47
N GLU A 472 2.95 11.03 11.58
CA GLU A 472 1.72 11.02 12.39
C GLU A 472 1.31 12.41 12.89
N HIS A 473 2.28 13.30 13.11
CA HIS A 473 2.07 14.68 13.55
C HIS A 473 2.11 15.72 12.40
N GLY A 474 2.03 15.30 11.13
CA GLY A 474 1.99 16.19 9.96
C GLY A 474 3.23 17.10 9.81
N GLN A 475 4.39 16.67 10.33
CA GLN A 475 5.59 17.52 10.36
C GLN A 475 6.43 17.44 9.08
N VAL A 476 6.31 16.31 8.36
CA VAL A 476 7.02 16.01 7.11
C VAL A 476 6.48 16.82 5.93
N ARG A 477 7.29 17.03 4.89
CA ARG A 477 6.89 17.63 3.61
C ARG A 477 7.46 16.79 2.47
N GLY A 478 6.62 15.96 1.84
CA GLY A 478 7.05 15.00 0.82
C GLY A 478 7.38 13.62 1.40
N THR A 479 8.23 12.86 0.73
CA THR A 479 8.52 11.45 1.06
C THR A 479 9.78 11.31 1.91
N VAL A 480 9.71 10.53 3.00
CA VAL A 480 10.92 10.10 3.75
C VAL A 480 11.51 8.87 3.07
N ILE A 481 12.83 8.84 2.91
CA ILE A 481 13.57 7.73 2.30
C ILE A 481 14.45 7.04 3.33
N CYS A 482 14.14 5.78 3.63
CA CYS A 482 15.04 4.89 4.35
C CYS A 482 16.19 4.44 3.44
N LEU A 483 17.42 4.57 3.93
CA LEU A 483 18.64 4.06 3.33
C LEU A 483 19.23 3.02 4.30
N PRO A 484 18.97 1.71 4.13
CA PRO A 484 19.31 0.69 5.14
C PRO A 484 20.80 0.54 5.48
N TRP A 485 21.66 1.09 4.61
CA TRP A 485 23.12 1.09 4.73
C TRP A 485 23.70 2.38 5.32
N LYS A 486 22.87 3.40 5.56
CA LYS A 486 23.28 4.66 6.20
C LYS A 486 23.63 4.36 7.66
N ARG A 487 24.92 4.44 8.00
CA ARG A 487 25.38 4.47 9.39
C ARG A 487 25.08 5.84 10.00
N ILE A 488 24.55 5.86 11.20
CA ILE A 488 24.33 7.08 11.99
C ILE A 488 25.39 7.16 13.09
N SER A 489 25.85 8.36 13.41
CA SER A 489 26.80 8.57 14.51
C SER A 489 26.09 8.42 15.86
N ARG A 490 26.74 7.82 16.86
CA ARG A 490 26.17 7.63 18.21
C ARG A 490 25.66 8.94 18.86
N LYS A 491 26.19 10.11 18.47
CA LYS A 491 25.72 11.42 18.95
C LYS A 491 24.27 11.74 18.54
N THR A 492 23.83 11.26 17.37
CA THR A 492 22.47 11.52 16.88
C THR A 492 21.43 10.70 17.65
N ILE A 493 21.77 9.49 18.10
CA ILE A 493 20.88 8.62 18.87
C ILE A 493 20.44 9.32 20.17
N HIS A 494 21.38 9.90 20.93
CA HIS A 494 21.05 10.67 22.13
C HIS A 494 20.30 11.99 21.86
N GLN A 495 20.28 12.51 20.63
CA GLN A 495 19.42 13.64 20.26
C GLN A 495 17.99 13.19 19.92
N LEU A 496 17.79 11.94 19.47
CA LEU A 496 16.45 11.36 19.32
C LEU A 496 15.76 11.21 20.68
N ASP A 497 16.52 10.88 21.73
CA ASP A 497 16.02 10.80 23.11
C ASP A 497 15.86 12.18 23.78
N GLY A 498 16.48 13.24 23.23
CA GLY A 498 16.62 14.56 23.86
C GLY A 498 15.69 15.67 23.33
N GLU A 499 15.08 15.53 22.15
CA GLU A 499 14.11 16.52 21.63
C GLU A 499 12.77 16.51 22.41
N ASP A 500 12.54 15.56 23.33
CA ASP A 500 11.25 15.35 24.02
C ASP A 500 11.05 16.13 25.33
N THR A 501 12.08 16.81 25.87
CA THR A 501 11.96 17.46 27.20
C THR A 501 11.56 18.94 27.17
N ASP A 502 11.66 19.63 26.04
CA ASP A 502 11.35 21.07 25.91
C ASP A 502 10.26 21.35 24.87
N ARG A 503 8.97 21.18 25.26
CA ARG A 503 7.77 21.94 24.78
C ARG A 503 6.40 21.39 25.20
N VAL A 504 6.29 20.74 26.36
CA VAL A 504 4.99 20.53 27.03
C VAL A 504 5.04 21.19 28.41
N GLY A 505 5.00 22.53 28.40
CA GLY A 505 4.98 23.38 29.58
C GLY A 505 3.77 24.31 29.52
N THR A 506 2.78 24.02 30.35
CA THR A 506 1.52 24.73 30.57
C THR A 506 1.68 26.25 30.72
N ASN A 507 0.75 27.03 30.14
CA ASN A 507 0.61 28.46 30.45
C ASN A 507 -0.85 28.96 30.27
N GLU A 508 -1.76 28.34 31.01
CA GLU A 508 -3.02 28.93 31.53
C GLU A 508 -3.11 28.36 32.97
N SER A 509 -3.32 29.12 34.05
CA SER A 509 -4.23 30.25 34.24
C SER A 509 -3.89 31.07 35.50
N GLU A 510 -4.25 32.36 35.51
CA GLU A 510 -4.54 33.20 36.70
C GLU A 510 -5.22 34.47 36.16
N GLN A 511 -6.53 34.40 35.91
CA GLN A 511 -7.62 34.90 36.77
C GLN A 511 -7.75 36.42 36.86
N GLU A 512 -8.91 36.89 36.38
CA GLU A 512 -9.38 38.27 36.50
C GLU A 512 -9.56 38.68 37.97
N THR A 513 -9.17 39.90 38.30
CA THR A 513 -9.76 40.65 39.43
C THR A 513 -10.15 42.04 38.95
N THR A 514 -11.43 42.23 38.67
CA THR A 514 -12.05 43.54 38.45
C THR A 514 -12.21 44.27 39.78
N GLY A 515 -11.71 45.50 39.89
CA GLY A 515 -11.88 46.33 41.07
C GLY A 515 -11.63 47.81 40.76
N ASP A 516 -12.70 48.57 40.52
CA ASP A 516 -12.64 50.02 40.35
C ASP A 516 -12.12 50.74 41.59
N ALA A 517 -11.19 51.67 41.41
CA ALA A 517 -11.04 52.84 42.28
C ALA A 517 -10.32 53.98 41.55
N LEU A 518 -10.99 55.13 41.43
CA LEU A 518 -10.32 56.39 41.08
C LEU A 518 -9.34 56.78 42.19
N SER A 519 -8.17 57.34 41.86
CA SER A 519 -7.91 58.79 42.07
C SER A 519 -6.42 59.19 42.03
N THR A 520 -6.18 60.35 41.44
CA THR A 520 -5.15 61.36 41.80
C THR A 520 -3.67 60.98 41.95
N SER A 521 -2.90 61.52 41.00
CA SER A 521 -1.84 62.52 41.22
C SER A 521 -0.34 62.14 41.27
N ASN A 522 0.40 62.93 40.47
CA ASN A 522 1.69 63.55 40.73
C ASN A 522 3.01 62.74 40.74
N GLU A 523 3.79 63.06 39.70
CA GLU A 523 5.16 63.61 39.75
C GLU A 523 6.37 62.74 40.13
N LYS A 524 7.41 62.96 39.31
CA LYS A 524 8.86 62.76 39.54
C LYS A 524 9.29 61.27 39.57
N LYS A 525 10.38 60.90 38.88
CA LYS A 525 11.49 61.71 38.35
C LYS A 525 12.13 61.05 37.12
#